data_AF-A0A2S4LD72-F1
#
_entry.id   AF-A0A2S4LD72-F1
#
_cell.length_a   1.000
_cell.length_b   1.000
_cell.length_c   1.000
_cell.angle_alpha   90.00
_cell.angle_beta   90.00
_cell.angle_gamma   90.00
#
_symmetry.space_group_name_H-M   'P 1'
#
loop_
_entity.id
_entity.type
_entity.pdbx_description
1 polymer ?
#
loop_
_entity_poly.entity_id
_entity_poly.type
_entity_poly.pdbx_seq_one_letter_code
_entity_poly.pdbx_strand_id
1 'polypeptide(L)' 'MQWITDVLRLNTRILAAQAVADTQAISILESMEQGQNTAKAEKMYLAYRSELRRLRARRDTLLDDTKSDV' A
#
# COMPACT_ATOMS: atom_id res chain seq x y z
N MET A 1 -8.84 -20.26 -12.96
CA MET A 1 -8.88 -20.08 -11.49
C MET A 1 -7.64 -19.36 -10.92
N GLN A 2 -6.45 -19.50 -11.52
CA GLN A 2 -5.20 -18.85 -11.06
C GLN A 2 -5.33 -17.33 -10.84
N TRP A 3 -6.00 -16.62 -11.75
CA TRP A 3 -6.12 -15.16 -11.69
C TRP A 3 -6.87 -14.64 -10.46
N ILE A 4 -7.91 -15.35 -9.98
CA ILE A 4 -8.65 -14.98 -8.76
C ILE A 4 -7.71 -15.06 -7.55
N THR A 5 -6.91 -16.13 -7.46
CA THR A 5 -5.92 -16.29 -6.40
C THR A 5 -4.88 -15.18 -6.43
N ASP A 6 -4.43 -14.77 -7.61
CA ASP A 6 -3.45 -13.70 -7.78
C ASP A 6 -4.03 -12.32 -7.37
N VAL A 7 -5.29 -12.03 -7.72
CA VAL A 7 -6.00 -10.83 -7.26
C VAL A 7 -6.14 -10.82 -5.74
N LEU A 8 -6.54 -11.94 -5.13
CA LEU A 8 -6.70 -12.04 -3.67
C LEU A 8 -5.38 -11.82 -2.94
N ARG A 9 -4.28 -12.48 -3.38
CA ARG A 9 -2.94 -12.26 -2.82
C ARG A 9 -2.50 -10.81 -2.93
N LEU A 10 -2.79 -10.18 -4.06
CA LEU A 10 -2.44 -8.79 -4.30
C LEU A 10 -3.26 -7.84 -3.41
N ASN A 11 -4.54 -8.10 -3.20
CA ASN A 11 -5.37 -7.37 -2.25
C ASN A 11 -4.85 -7.51 -0.80
N THR A 12 -4.44 -8.71 -0.38
CA THR A 12 -3.81 -8.90 0.94
C THR A 12 -2.57 -8.03 1.11
N ARG A 13 -1.71 -7.96 0.09
CA ARG A 13 -0.53 -7.08 0.10
C ARG A 13 -0.89 -5.60 0.15
N ILE A 14 -1.93 -5.17 -0.59
CA ILE A 14 -2.42 -3.79 -0.54
C ILE A 14 -2.89 -3.44 0.87
N LEU A 15 -3.69 -4.31 1.50
CA LEU A 15 -4.19 -4.08 2.85
C LEU A 15 -3.05 -4.01 3.87
N ALA A 16 -2.07 -4.91 3.79
CA ALA A 16 -0.89 -4.89 4.66
C ALA A 16 -0.07 -3.60 4.47
N ALA A 17 0.16 -3.18 3.22
CA ALA A 17 0.89 -1.95 2.94
C ALA A 17 0.14 -0.69 3.41
N GLN A 18 -1.20 -0.69 3.28
CA GLN A 18 -2.06 0.39 3.76
C GLN A 18 -2.00 0.51 5.28
N ALA A 19 -2.13 -0.61 6.00
CA ALA A 19 -2.04 -0.62 7.46
C ALA A 19 -0.72 -0.01 7.96
N VAL A 20 0.41 -0.36 7.34
CA VAL A 20 1.71 0.22 7.71
C VAL A 20 1.76 1.71 7.39
N ALA A 21 1.31 2.13 6.21
CA ALA A 21 1.27 3.56 5.86
C ALA A 21 0.43 4.36 6.86
N ASP A 22 -0.73 3.85 7.25
CA ASP A 22 -1.63 4.50 8.21
C ASP A 22 -0.99 4.60 9.60
N THR A 23 -0.34 3.53 10.08
CA THR A 23 0.43 3.57 11.34
C THR A 23 1.54 4.61 11.30
N GLN A 24 2.27 4.72 10.18
CA GLN A 24 3.33 5.72 10.07
C GLN A 24 2.76 7.15 9.99
N ALA A 25 1.61 7.35 9.35
CA ALA A 25 0.95 8.64 9.32
C ALA A 25 0.54 9.11 10.73
N ILE A 26 -0.02 8.20 11.54
CA ILE A 26 -0.34 8.47 12.95
C ILE A 26 0.94 8.81 13.73
N SER A 27 1.99 8.00 13.58
CA SER A 27 3.26 8.23 14.27
C SER A 27 3.92 9.56 13.92
N ILE A 28 3.77 10.04 12.67
CA ILE A 28 4.21 11.38 12.26
C ILE A 28 3.44 12.44 13.04
N LEU A 29 2.11 12.37 13.08
CA LEU A 29 1.27 13.34 13.80
C LEU A 29 1.62 13.39 15.29
N GLU A 30 1.73 12.24 15.95
CA GLU A 30 2.13 12.16 17.36
C GLU A 30 3.53 12.74 17.60
N SER A 31 4.48 12.44 16.71
CA SER A 31 5.84 12.98 16.80
C SER A 31 5.86 14.50 16.61
N MET A 32 5.05 15.04 15.70
CA MET A 32 4.91 16.48 15.49
C MET A 32 4.34 17.18 16.74
N GLU A 33 3.30 16.60 17.35
CA GLU A 33 2.70 17.13 18.59
C GLU A 33 3.71 17.14 19.75
N GLN A 34 4.58 16.14 19.82
CA GLN A 34 5.61 16.02 20.86
C GLN A 34 6.91 16.77 20.54
N GLY A 35 7.00 17.46 19.38
CA GLY A 35 8.23 18.11 18.93
C GLY A 35 9.39 17.14 18.65
N GLN A 36 9.07 15.89 18.34
CA GLN A 36 10.02 14.81 18.06
C GLN A 36 10.36 14.70 16.57
N ASN A 37 11.45 14.01 16.27
CA ASN A 37 11.91 13.78 14.90
C ASN A 37 10.98 12.82 14.13
N THR A 38 10.37 13.30 13.04
CA THR A 38 9.46 12.55 12.17
C THR A 38 10.16 11.78 11.04
N ALA A 39 11.45 12.02 10.78
CA ALA A 39 12.11 11.61 9.54
C ALA A 39 12.05 10.10 9.26
N LYS A 40 12.13 9.27 10.31
CA LYS A 40 12.02 7.81 10.16
C LYS A 40 10.61 7.40 9.71
N ALA A 41 9.59 7.94 10.37
CA ALA A 41 8.20 7.63 10.08
C ALA A 41 7.80 8.16 8.69
N GLU A 42 8.25 9.36 8.32
CA GLU A 42 8.08 9.93 6.97
C GLU A 42 8.72 9.06 5.89
N LYS A 43 9.96 8.61 6.08
CA LYS A 43 10.65 7.73 5.13
C LYS A 43 9.86 6.43 4.92
N MET A 44 9.36 5.82 6.00
CA MET A 44 8.56 4.60 5.91
C MET A 44 7.20 4.87 5.25
N TYR A 45 6.51 5.94 5.62
CA TYR A 45 5.25 6.35 5.02
C TYR A 45 5.39 6.52 3.50
N LEU A 46 6.41 7.24 3.04
CA LEU A 46 6.67 7.45 1.62
C LEU A 46 6.97 6.15 0.87
N ALA A 47 7.75 5.26 1.47
CA ALA A 47 8.06 3.95 0.89
C ALA A 47 6.79 3.10 0.71
N TYR A 48 5.96 2.99 1.74
CA TYR A 48 4.70 2.22 1.67
C TYR A 48 3.66 2.87 0.76
N ARG A 49 3.60 4.21 0.69
CA ARG A 49 2.77 4.95 -0.27
C ARG A 49 3.18 4.65 -1.71
N SER A 50 4.47 4.53 -1.99
CA SER A 50 4.98 4.13 -3.30
C SER A 50 4.66 2.68 -3.62
N GLU A 51 4.82 1.76 -2.67
CA GLU A 51 4.45 0.35 -2.83
C GLU A 51 2.95 0.20 -3.10
N LEU A 52 2.09 0.92 -2.37
CA LEU A 52 0.65 0.95 -2.60
C LEU A 52 0.29 1.36 -4.03
N ARG A 53 0.97 2.39 -4.57
CA ARG A 53 0.77 2.83 -5.95
C ARG A 53 1.13 1.70 -6.93
N ARG A 54 2.27 1.03 -6.74
CA ARG A 54 2.68 -0.11 -7.58
C ARG A 54 1.70 -1.28 -7.49
N LEU A 55 1.27 -1.64 -6.28
CA LEU A 55 0.36 -2.75 -6.08
C LEU A 55 -1.00 -2.47 -6.73
N ARG A 56 -1.56 -1.27 -6.54
CA ARG A 56 -2.82 -0.86 -7.18
C ARG A 56 -2.71 -0.87 -8.70
N ALA A 57 -1.63 -0.33 -9.27
CA ALA A 57 -1.41 -0.38 -10.72
C ALA A 57 -1.38 -1.83 -11.23
N ARG A 58 -0.68 -2.72 -10.53
CA ARG A 58 -0.63 -4.15 -10.91
C ARG A 58 -1.99 -4.85 -10.77
N ARG A 59 -2.79 -4.49 -9.77
CA ARG A 59 -4.19 -4.97 -9.65
C ARG A 59 -4.98 -4.58 -10.89
N ASP A 60 -4.86 -3.31 -11.28
CA ASP A 60 -5.67 -2.72 -12.34
C ASP A 60 -5.28 -3.36 -13.68
N THR A 61 -3.98 -3.58 -13.95
CA THR A 61 -3.52 -4.37 -15.11
C THR A 61 -4.07 -5.78 -15.10
N LEU A 62 -3.97 -6.51 -13.97
CA LEU A 62 -4.45 -7.90 -13.91
C LEU A 62 -5.97 -7.98 -14.14
N LEU A 63 -6.74 -7.03 -13.62
CA LEU A 63 -8.18 -6.95 -13.83
C LEU A 63 -8.52 -6.61 -15.28
N ASP A 64 -7.74 -5.76 -15.94
CA ASP A 64 -7.93 -5.38 -17.34
C ASP A 64 -7.61 -6.55 -18.30
N ASP A 65 -6.52 -7.27 -18.05
CA ASP A 65 -6.16 -8.48 -18.80
C ASP A 65 -7.28 -9.52 -18.71
N THR A 66 -7.82 -9.76 -17.50
CA THR A 66 -8.91 -10.74 -17.32
C THR A 66 -10.24 -10.33 -17.94
N LYS A 67 -10.48 -9.04 -18.18
CA LYS A 67 -11.68 -8.57 -18.90
C LYS A 67 -11.54 -8.72 -20.40
N SER A 68 -10.31 -8.72 -20.92
CA SER A 68 -10.02 -8.87 -22.35
C SER A 68 -10.09 -10.33 -22.81
N ASP A 69 -9.96 -11.28 -21.86
CA ASP A 69 -10.03 -12.74 -22.10
C ASP A 69 -11.45 -13.33 -22.03
N VAL A 70 -12.48 -12.52 -21.71
CA VAL A 70 -13.89 -12.91 -21.58
C VAL A 70 -14.73 -12.26 -22.68
#